data_AF-A0A8U0QB64-F1
#
_entry.id   AF-A0A8U0QB64-F1
#
_cell.length_a   1.000
_cell.length_b   1.000
_cell.length_c   1.000
_cell.angle_alpha   90.00
_cell.angle_beta   90.00
_cell.angle_gamma   90.00
#
_symmetry.space_group_name_H-M   'P 1'
#
loop_
_entity.id
_entity.type
_entity.pdbx_description
1 polymer ?
#
loop_
_entity_poly.entity_id
_entity_poly.type
_entity_poly.pdbx_seq_one_letter_code
_entity_poly.pdbx_strand_id
1 'polypeptide(L)'
;MTPLIAWLMVFLCDLTAGVERAEVMCRRSCEELNDLLSELHGLHIVTTSLLHDLQRATEENEALREALSELGSNLDREGGGGGGGGRGGGGGDDEEERVCVQDGRVYQREEDWVSDSCTSCTCQEGKAVCRQVTCPPVTCPSPSFTEGECCPVCLGLGSEDGWSPWSEWTECSVTCGRGFQRRGRSCDDVFTSCSDSSLQTRRCTLGSCESRVRGNGGWGLWSPWSACSVSCGSGLVVRVRLCNFPLSQRGGSGCRGNTTETHPCDAAPCPIVGVWGPWSSWLPCSVSCGSGLMIRQRECSNPAPRHGGRKCVGETADYAACDTQPCPIDSCLSRPCFPGVSCHSGTDGSWECGPCPLGYHGNGSVCEDQDECVLQGVCVTECVNTDPGFHCLPCPPRYHSNQPYGLGLEDANNTKQVCEPHNPCKDNTHRCSQHAECVYLGVTSETVYRCVCGVGFAGDGFLCTEDSDLDGWPNHILPCHHNTTYHCLQDNCPALPNSGQEDLDNDRLGDACDPDDDNDDVLDERDNCPGHYNPHQFDSDRDGVGDRCDNCPFTPNHLQTDTDSNGEGDACSIDMDGDEMLNEHDNCPLLYNTEQRDTDLDGVGDQCDNCPFVHNPTQ
;
A
#
# COMPACT_ATOMS: atom_id res chain seq x y z
N MET A 1 -7.12 -50.47 -16.83
CA MET A 1 -7.59 -51.80 -17.31
C MET A 1 -6.36 -52.63 -17.66
N THR A 2 -6.27 -53.88 -17.21
CA THR A 2 -5.07 -54.71 -17.38
C THR A 2 -4.80 -55.05 -18.86
N PRO A 3 -3.53 -55.14 -19.30
CA PRO A 3 -3.13 -55.36 -20.71
C PRO A 3 -3.65 -56.67 -21.31
N LEU A 4 -4.13 -57.59 -20.47
CA LEU A 4 -4.77 -58.84 -20.87
C LEU A 4 -6.12 -58.67 -21.59
N ILE A 5 -6.85 -57.58 -21.33
CA ILE A 5 -8.17 -57.34 -21.98
C ILE A 5 -7.98 -56.72 -23.37
N ALA A 6 -7.01 -55.83 -23.53
CA ALA A 6 -6.65 -55.25 -24.83
C ALA A 6 -6.10 -56.31 -25.79
N TRP A 7 -5.22 -57.19 -25.30
CA TRP A 7 -4.76 -58.35 -26.07
C TRP A 7 -5.90 -59.29 -26.46
N LEU A 8 -6.87 -59.56 -25.57
CA LEU A 8 -8.00 -60.43 -25.91
C LEU A 8 -8.90 -59.85 -27.01
N MET A 9 -9.06 -58.53 -27.05
CA MET A 9 -9.89 -57.84 -28.07
C MET A 9 -9.21 -57.84 -29.45
N VAL A 10 -7.88 -57.64 -29.50
CA VAL A 10 -7.10 -57.74 -30.74
C VAL A 10 -7.05 -59.18 -31.24
N PHE A 11 -6.84 -60.15 -30.35
CA PHE A 11 -6.82 -61.58 -30.71
C PHE A 11 -8.19 -62.09 -31.22
N LEU A 12 -9.29 -61.55 -30.69
CA LEU A 12 -10.64 -61.86 -31.17
C LEU A 12 -10.94 -61.24 -32.55
N CYS A 13 -10.34 -60.08 -32.88
CA CYS A 13 -10.44 -59.49 -34.22
C CYS A 13 -9.71 -60.36 -35.26
N ASP A 14 -8.47 -60.77 -34.97
CA ASP A 14 -7.67 -61.60 -35.90
C ASP A 14 -8.26 -63.01 -36.14
N LEU A 15 -8.96 -63.58 -35.14
CA LEU A 15 -9.61 -64.89 -35.27
C LEU A 15 -10.86 -64.87 -36.17
N THR A 16 -11.42 -63.72 -36.52
CA THR A 16 -12.64 -63.62 -37.34
C THR A 16 -12.40 -63.28 -38.82
N ALA A 17 -11.16 -63.01 -39.24
CA ALA A 17 -10.82 -62.75 -40.64
C ALA A 17 -10.93 -63.98 -41.57
N GLY A 18 -11.35 -65.14 -41.06
CA GLY A 18 -11.43 -66.41 -41.80
C GLY A 18 -12.80 -67.07 -41.94
N VAL A 19 -13.91 -66.44 -41.51
CA VAL A 19 -15.25 -67.07 -41.60
C VAL A 19 -16.32 -66.09 -42.07
N GLU A 20 -16.90 -66.39 -43.23
CA GLU A 20 -18.11 -65.75 -43.76
C GLU A 20 -19.28 -65.85 -42.75
N ARG A 21 -19.88 -64.68 -42.44
CA ARG A 21 -21.02 -64.41 -41.54
C ARG A 21 -20.69 -64.09 -40.08
N ALA A 22 -20.46 -62.81 -39.84
CA ALA A 22 -21.09 -62.10 -38.73
C ALA A 22 -21.23 -60.61 -39.11
N GLU A 23 -22.30 -60.27 -39.84
CA GLU A 23 -22.89 -58.94 -39.71
C GLU A 23 -23.33 -58.78 -38.25
N VAL A 24 -23.06 -57.60 -37.69
CA VAL A 24 -23.40 -57.15 -36.32
C VAL A 24 -22.36 -57.51 -35.24
N MET A 25 -21.14 -56.95 -35.34
CA MET A 25 -20.42 -56.29 -34.22
C MET A 25 -18.99 -55.88 -34.64
N CYS A 26 -18.87 -54.76 -35.35
CA CYS A 26 -17.80 -53.74 -35.29
C CYS A 26 -17.92 -52.88 -36.54
N ARG A 27 -18.29 -51.62 -36.37
CA ARG A 27 -18.64 -50.68 -37.45
C ARG A 27 -17.46 -49.82 -37.90
N ARG A 28 -16.24 -50.20 -37.48
CA ARG A 28 -14.97 -49.51 -37.70
C ARG A 28 -13.90 -50.53 -38.07
N SER A 29 -12.97 -50.16 -38.95
CA SER A 29 -11.86 -51.05 -39.36
C SER A 29 -10.91 -51.30 -38.19
N CYS A 30 -10.08 -52.35 -38.25
CA CYS A 30 -9.09 -52.62 -37.20
C CYS A 30 -8.07 -51.48 -37.06
N GLU A 31 -7.75 -50.78 -38.15
CA GLU A 31 -6.88 -49.59 -38.17
C GLU A 31 -7.54 -48.42 -37.42
N GLU A 32 -8.80 -48.09 -37.71
CA GLU A 32 -9.55 -47.05 -36.99
C GLU A 32 -9.70 -47.37 -35.49
N LEU A 33 -9.75 -48.65 -35.12
CA LEU A 33 -9.80 -49.07 -33.72
C LEU A 33 -8.43 -48.91 -33.03
N ASN A 34 -7.34 -49.11 -33.77
CA ASN A 34 -5.98 -48.98 -33.28
C ASN A 34 -5.60 -47.50 -33.10
N ASP A 35 -6.04 -46.63 -34.02
CA ASP A 35 -5.88 -45.17 -33.90
C ASP A 35 -6.71 -44.62 -32.73
N LEU A 36 -7.94 -45.09 -32.55
CA LEU A 36 -8.72 -44.76 -31.35
C LEU A 36 -8.05 -45.24 -30.06
N LEU A 37 -7.37 -46.39 -30.09
CA LEU A 37 -6.66 -46.93 -28.94
C LEU A 37 -5.37 -46.15 -28.65
N SER A 38 -4.66 -45.66 -29.67
CA SER A 38 -3.49 -44.80 -29.52
C SER A 38 -3.88 -43.41 -29.01
N GLU A 39 -4.97 -42.82 -29.53
CA GLU A 39 -5.54 -41.57 -29.00
C GLU A 39 -6.01 -41.74 -27.55
N LEU A 40 -6.69 -42.83 -27.21
CA LEU A 40 -7.09 -43.13 -25.83
C LEU A 40 -5.87 -43.36 -24.92
N HIS A 41 -4.79 -43.89 -25.45
CA HIS A 41 -3.54 -44.06 -24.71
C HIS A 41 -2.83 -42.73 -24.48
N GLY A 42 -2.74 -41.87 -25.50
CA GLY A 42 -2.23 -40.50 -25.39
C GLY A 42 -3.04 -39.67 -24.40
N LEU A 43 -4.38 -39.72 -24.51
CA LEU A 43 -5.29 -39.08 -23.56
C LEU A 43 -5.13 -39.65 -22.15
N HIS A 44 -4.90 -40.97 -22.00
CA HIS A 44 -4.62 -41.58 -20.71
C HIS A 44 -3.29 -41.07 -20.13
N ILE A 45 -2.22 -40.94 -20.92
CA ILE A 45 -0.93 -40.38 -20.49
C ILE A 45 -1.12 -38.94 -20.02
N VAL A 46 -1.77 -38.10 -20.83
CA VAL A 46 -2.04 -36.70 -20.51
C VAL A 46 -2.89 -36.58 -19.25
N THR A 47 -3.97 -37.36 -19.14
CA THR A 47 -4.83 -37.34 -17.94
C THR A 47 -4.14 -37.90 -16.69
N THR A 48 -3.24 -38.87 -16.82
CA THR A 48 -2.41 -39.32 -15.69
C THR A 48 -1.36 -38.31 -15.28
N SER A 49 -0.77 -37.58 -16.23
CA SER A 49 0.14 -36.46 -15.94
C SER A 49 -0.62 -35.35 -15.23
N LEU A 50 -1.77 -34.93 -15.78
CA LEU A 50 -2.64 -33.95 -15.14
C LEU A 50 -3.11 -34.39 -13.76
N LEU A 51 -3.44 -35.68 -13.56
CA LEU A 51 -3.81 -36.20 -12.24
C LEU A 51 -2.63 -36.14 -11.27
N HIS A 52 -1.42 -36.47 -11.73
CA HIS A 52 -0.20 -36.40 -10.92
C HIS A 52 0.16 -34.95 -10.56
N ASP A 53 0.03 -34.02 -11.52
CA ASP A 53 0.23 -32.59 -11.30
C ASP A 53 -0.83 -32.00 -10.37
N LEU A 54 -2.09 -32.44 -10.50
CA LEU A 54 -3.17 -32.04 -9.60
C LEU A 54 -2.96 -32.61 -8.19
N GLN A 55 -2.47 -33.84 -8.06
CA GLN A 55 -2.08 -34.45 -6.78
C GLN A 55 -0.93 -33.69 -6.14
N ARG A 56 0.12 -33.37 -6.89
CA ARG A 56 1.24 -32.54 -6.42
C ARG A 56 0.75 -31.17 -5.96
N ALA A 57 -0.07 -30.50 -6.75
CA ALA A 57 -0.67 -29.22 -6.38
C ALA A 57 -1.59 -29.34 -5.15
N THR A 58 -2.28 -30.47 -4.97
CA THR A 58 -3.12 -30.71 -3.78
C THR A 58 -2.28 -30.96 -2.54
N GLU A 59 -1.19 -31.72 -2.65
CA GLU A 59 -0.22 -31.96 -1.57
C GLU A 59 0.51 -30.67 -1.18
N GLU A 60 0.91 -29.84 -2.14
CA GLU A 60 1.49 -28.52 -1.89
C GLU A 60 0.49 -27.58 -1.20
N ASN A 61 -0.78 -27.62 -1.63
CA ASN A 61 -1.85 -26.84 -0.99
C ASN A 61 -2.21 -27.38 0.41
N GLU A 62 -2.14 -28.69 0.66
CA GLU A 62 -2.29 -29.28 2.00
C GLU A 62 -1.10 -28.92 2.89
N ALA A 63 0.13 -28.98 2.38
CA ALA A 63 1.32 -28.55 3.10
C ALA A 63 1.27 -27.06 3.43
N LEU A 64 0.80 -26.22 2.51
CA LEU A 64 0.53 -24.80 2.76
C LEU A 64 -0.58 -24.60 3.79
N ARG A 65 -1.65 -25.40 3.76
CA ARG A 65 -2.73 -25.37 4.76
C ARG A 65 -2.25 -25.81 6.14
N GLU A 66 -1.41 -26.84 6.23
CA GLU A 66 -0.79 -27.28 7.48
C GLU A 66 0.18 -26.21 8.01
N ALA A 67 1.00 -25.59 7.15
CA ALA A 67 1.87 -24.48 7.53
C ALA A 67 1.08 -23.25 8.01
N LEU A 68 -0.05 -22.92 7.36
CA LEU A 68 -0.97 -21.86 7.79
C LEU A 68 -1.68 -22.22 9.11
N SER A 69 -2.01 -23.50 9.32
CA SER A 69 -2.57 -24.01 10.58
C SER A 69 -1.51 -24.03 11.71
N GLU A 70 -0.24 -24.22 11.41
CA GLU A 70 0.87 -24.09 12.37
C GLU A 70 1.12 -22.62 12.72
N LEU A 71 1.01 -21.69 11.77
CA LEU A 71 1.01 -20.25 12.06
C LEU A 71 -0.21 -19.84 12.90
N GLY A 72 -1.40 -20.38 12.61
CA GLY A 72 -2.62 -20.15 13.38
C GLY A 72 -2.57 -20.72 14.81
N SER A 73 -2.03 -21.93 14.98
CA SER A 73 -1.91 -22.55 16.30
C SER A 73 -0.79 -21.94 17.17
N ASN A 74 0.20 -21.26 16.57
CA ASN A 74 1.15 -20.42 17.30
C ASN A 74 0.51 -19.11 17.82
N LEU A 75 -0.61 -18.65 17.23
CA LEU A 75 -1.41 -17.52 17.75
C LEU A 75 -2.38 -17.95 18.88
N ASP A 76 -2.77 -19.23 18.95
CA ASP A 76 -3.66 -19.74 20.00
C ASP A 76 -2.95 -20.28 21.27
N ARG A 77 -1.62 -20.25 21.30
CA ARG A 77 -0.82 -20.73 22.46
C ARG A 77 -0.45 -19.65 23.48
N GLU A 78 -0.96 -18.43 23.31
CA GLU A 78 -1.07 -17.40 24.35
C GLU A 78 -2.53 -17.01 24.60
N GLY A 79 -3.40 -17.98 24.87
CA GLY A 79 -4.81 -17.69 25.18
C GLY A 79 -5.58 -18.86 25.78
N GLY A 80 -5.22 -19.31 26.98
CA GLY A 80 -5.93 -20.40 27.64
C GLY A 80 -7.35 -20.03 28.11
N GLY A 81 -8.35 -20.81 27.69
CA GLY A 81 -9.41 -21.31 28.57
C GLY A 81 -10.88 -21.04 28.18
N GLY A 82 -11.63 -22.12 27.89
CA GLY A 82 -13.03 -22.23 28.33
C GLY A 82 -14.10 -22.69 27.32
N GLY A 83 -14.33 -24.00 27.24
CA GLY A 83 -15.67 -24.63 27.34
C GLY A 83 -16.69 -24.57 26.18
N GLY A 84 -17.21 -25.76 25.81
CA GLY A 84 -18.61 -25.94 25.38
C GLY A 84 -18.80 -26.45 23.95
N GLY A 85 -19.31 -27.69 23.80
CA GLY A 85 -19.53 -28.35 22.51
C GLY A 85 -20.86 -28.04 21.81
N GLY A 86 -20.97 -28.50 20.55
CA GLY A 86 -22.20 -28.54 19.76
C GLY A 86 -21.95 -29.02 18.32
N ARG A 87 -22.78 -29.95 17.83
CA ARG A 87 -22.66 -30.67 16.54
C ARG A 87 -23.55 -30.06 15.43
N GLY A 88 -23.11 -30.26 14.17
CA GLY A 88 -23.91 -30.32 12.92
C GLY A 88 -24.12 -28.96 12.22
N GLY A 89 -24.08 -28.78 10.90
CA GLY A 89 -23.93 -29.66 9.75
C GLY A 89 -24.64 -29.04 8.53
N GLY A 90 -23.91 -28.81 7.42
CA GLY A 90 -24.41 -28.82 6.03
C GLY A 90 -25.11 -27.59 5.42
N GLY A 91 -24.59 -27.14 4.25
CA GLY A 91 -25.39 -26.69 3.10
C GLY A 91 -25.13 -25.27 2.60
N GLY A 92 -24.71 -25.15 1.34
CA GLY A 92 -24.32 -23.92 0.62
C GLY A 92 -25.41 -22.86 0.44
N ASP A 93 -24.97 -21.65 0.08
CA ASP A 93 -25.31 -20.97 -1.18
C ASP A 93 -24.47 -19.69 -1.32
N ASP A 94 -24.21 -19.31 -2.57
CA ASP A 94 -23.33 -18.27 -3.06
C ASP A 94 -23.53 -16.87 -2.44
N GLU A 95 -22.48 -16.33 -1.83
CA GLU A 95 -22.20 -14.89 -1.84
C GLU A 95 -20.74 -14.71 -2.23
N GLU A 96 -20.51 -14.25 -3.46
CA GLU A 96 -19.21 -13.80 -3.93
C GLU A 96 -18.74 -12.66 -3.02
N GLU A 97 -17.87 -13.01 -2.07
CA GLU A 97 -17.37 -12.14 -1.02
C GLU A 97 -16.49 -11.07 -1.69
N ARG A 98 -17.04 -9.88 -1.94
CA ARG A 98 -16.29 -8.72 -2.46
C ARG A 98 -15.26 -8.28 -1.42
N VAL A 99 -14.12 -8.94 -1.47
CA VAL A 99 -12.94 -8.67 -0.66
C VAL A 99 -12.14 -7.50 -1.23
N CYS A 100 -11.57 -6.67 -0.36
CA CYS A 100 -10.66 -5.59 -0.74
C CYS A 100 -9.22 -6.09 -0.67
N VAL A 101 -8.40 -5.79 -1.68
CA VAL A 101 -6.97 -6.17 -1.68
C VAL A 101 -6.12 -4.90 -1.60
N GLN A 102 -5.30 -4.80 -0.56
CA GLN A 102 -4.36 -3.69 -0.36
C GLN A 102 -3.04 -4.23 0.19
N ASP A 103 -1.91 -3.87 -0.43
CA ASP A 103 -0.54 -4.34 -0.09
C ASP A 103 -0.39 -5.87 0.06
N GLY A 104 -1.06 -6.63 -0.81
CA GLY A 104 -0.98 -8.10 -0.85
C GLY A 104 -1.78 -8.83 0.23
N ARG A 105 -2.58 -8.11 1.04
CA ARG A 105 -3.50 -8.67 2.04
C ARG A 105 -4.94 -8.49 1.60
N VAL A 106 -5.77 -9.49 1.90
CA VAL A 106 -7.18 -9.58 1.50
C VAL A 106 -8.05 -9.29 2.73
N TYR A 107 -8.94 -8.30 2.62
CA TYR A 107 -9.81 -7.82 3.68
C TYR A 107 -11.28 -8.11 3.35
N GLN A 108 -12.02 -8.62 4.31
CA GLN A 108 -13.44 -8.92 4.22
C GLN A 108 -14.29 -7.65 4.27
N ARG A 109 -15.56 -7.77 3.91
CA ARG A 109 -16.52 -6.66 3.89
C ARG A 109 -16.70 -6.08 5.30
N GLU A 110 -16.63 -4.75 5.41
CA GLU A 110 -16.66 -3.99 6.68
C GLU A 110 -15.47 -4.27 7.61
N GLU A 111 -14.44 -4.96 7.13
CA GLU A 111 -13.20 -5.13 7.89
C GLU A 111 -12.41 -3.81 7.89
N ASP A 112 -12.06 -3.36 9.10
CA ASP A 112 -11.22 -2.20 9.34
C ASP A 112 -9.76 -2.65 9.49
N TRP A 113 -8.84 -2.03 8.76
CA TRP A 113 -7.40 -2.24 8.95
C TRP A 113 -6.65 -0.92 9.01
N VAL A 114 -5.41 -1.00 9.50
CA VAL A 114 -4.52 0.14 9.62
C VAL A 114 -3.42 -0.04 8.58
N SER A 115 -3.36 0.85 7.60
CA SER A 115 -2.41 0.77 6.48
C SER A 115 -1.02 1.27 6.90
N ASP A 116 -0.99 2.29 7.73
CA ASP A 116 0.21 2.83 8.38
C ASP A 116 -0.20 3.41 9.74
N SER A 117 0.76 3.86 10.55
CA SER A 117 0.49 4.38 11.91
C SER A 117 -0.57 5.49 11.95
N CYS A 118 -0.91 6.14 10.83
CA CYS A 118 -1.78 7.31 10.71
C CYS A 118 -3.04 7.12 9.84
N THR A 119 -3.23 5.95 9.25
CA THR A 119 -4.27 5.74 8.23
C THR A 119 -5.06 4.47 8.53
N SER A 120 -6.34 4.65 8.84
CA SER A 120 -7.29 3.55 9.04
C SER A 120 -8.16 3.43 7.79
N CYS A 121 -8.26 2.23 7.25
CA CYS A 121 -9.04 1.91 6.05
C CYS A 121 -10.15 0.91 6.39
N THR A 122 -11.27 1.02 5.69
CA THR A 122 -12.40 0.10 5.82
C THR A 122 -12.76 -0.45 4.44
N CYS A 123 -13.04 -1.75 4.33
CA CYS A 123 -13.49 -2.34 3.07
C CYS A 123 -15.00 -2.09 2.91
N GLN A 124 -15.36 -1.14 2.05
CA GLN A 124 -16.75 -0.85 1.70
C GLN A 124 -17.00 -1.26 0.24
N GLU A 125 -17.82 -2.28 0.05
CA GLU A 125 -18.28 -2.76 -1.27
C GLU A 125 -17.15 -3.08 -2.28
N GLY A 126 -16.02 -3.63 -1.81
CA GLY A 126 -14.87 -3.98 -2.65
C GLY A 126 -13.92 -2.82 -2.94
N LYS A 127 -14.11 -1.65 -2.29
CA LYS A 127 -13.17 -0.52 -2.30
C LYS A 127 -12.65 -0.22 -0.90
N ALA A 128 -11.35 -0.05 -0.78
CA ALA A 128 -10.72 0.40 0.45
C ALA A 128 -10.96 1.91 0.63
N VAL A 129 -11.70 2.29 1.67
CA VAL A 129 -11.96 3.68 2.04
C VAL A 129 -11.08 4.04 3.23
N CYS A 130 -10.04 4.83 2.98
CA CYS A 130 -9.04 5.20 4.00
C CYS A 130 -9.29 6.61 4.57
N ARG A 131 -9.17 6.74 5.88
CA ARG A 131 -9.23 7.99 6.65
C ARG A 131 -7.91 8.23 7.38
N GLN A 132 -7.39 9.46 7.29
CA GLN A 132 -6.24 9.89 8.09
C GLN A 132 -6.68 10.28 9.50
N VAL A 133 -5.95 9.81 10.50
CA VAL A 133 -6.21 10.07 11.92
C VAL A 133 -5.78 11.51 12.25
N THR A 134 -6.74 12.38 12.59
CA THR A 134 -6.46 13.75 13.06
C THR A 134 -6.13 13.75 14.55
N CYS A 135 -4.94 14.22 14.93
CA CYS A 135 -4.50 14.22 16.33
C CYS A 135 -5.10 15.37 17.17
N PRO A 136 -5.46 15.15 18.44
CA PRO A 136 -5.81 16.22 19.38
C PRO A 136 -4.58 17.09 19.73
N PRO A 137 -4.75 18.39 20.00
CA PRO A 137 -3.63 19.24 20.42
C PRO A 137 -3.10 18.81 21.79
N VAL A 138 -1.80 18.49 21.86
CA VAL A 138 -1.10 18.08 23.09
C VAL A 138 -0.40 19.26 23.78
N THR A 139 -0.54 19.34 25.10
CA THR A 139 0.03 20.39 25.96
C THR A 139 1.09 19.83 26.91
N CYS A 140 2.17 19.25 26.39
CA CYS A 140 3.35 18.89 27.19
C CYS A 140 4.64 19.50 26.61
N PRO A 141 5.67 19.75 27.44
CA PRO A 141 6.87 20.48 27.01
C PRO A 141 7.77 19.69 26.05
N SER A 142 7.57 18.37 25.93
CA SER A 142 8.36 17.49 25.05
C SER A 142 7.53 16.28 24.59
N PRO A 143 6.65 16.45 23.60
CA PRO A 143 5.90 15.33 23.01
C PRO A 143 6.83 14.40 22.23
N SER A 144 6.68 13.09 22.40
CA SER A 144 7.46 12.06 21.72
C SER A 144 6.57 11.15 20.89
N PHE A 145 7.03 10.77 19.70
CA PHE A 145 6.38 9.77 18.87
C PHE A 145 6.85 8.39 19.30
N THR A 146 5.91 7.51 19.65
CA THR A 146 6.16 6.09 19.86
C THR A 146 6.04 5.33 18.55
N GLU A 147 6.87 4.32 18.35
CA GLU A 147 6.88 3.51 17.14
C GLU A 147 5.53 2.77 16.98
N GLY A 148 4.81 3.05 15.89
CA GLY A 148 3.49 2.48 15.60
C GLY A 148 2.26 3.36 15.89
N GLU A 149 2.41 4.53 16.51
CA GLU A 149 1.29 5.44 16.86
C GLU A 149 1.32 6.73 16.03
N CYS A 150 0.18 7.15 15.47
CA CYS A 150 0.10 8.39 14.68
C CYS A 150 0.38 9.65 15.49
N CYS A 151 -0.13 9.67 16.72
CA CYS A 151 -0.24 10.88 17.51
C CYS A 151 0.86 10.98 18.56
N PRO A 152 1.45 12.18 18.75
CA PRO A 152 2.49 12.37 19.74
C PRO A 152 1.95 12.11 21.15
N VAL A 153 2.61 11.23 21.89
CA VAL A 153 2.27 10.89 23.27
C VAL A 153 3.27 11.54 24.23
N CYS A 154 2.77 11.98 25.37
CA CYS A 154 3.62 12.35 26.49
C CYS A 154 3.96 11.05 27.23
N LEU A 155 5.18 10.55 27.08
CA LEU A 155 5.60 9.31 27.74
C LEU A 155 5.60 9.47 29.26
N GLY A 156 4.69 8.74 29.89
CA GLY A 156 4.60 8.58 31.33
C GLY A 156 3.17 8.47 31.78
N LEU A 157 2.57 7.28 31.64
CA LEU A 157 1.42 6.79 32.41
C LEU A 157 1.12 5.34 32.01
N GLY A 158 1.98 4.42 32.46
CA GLY A 158 1.65 3.00 32.53
C GLY A 158 1.53 2.60 33.98
N SER A 159 0.29 2.41 34.46
CA SER A 159 -0.04 1.64 35.66
C SER A 159 -1.56 1.59 35.80
N GLU A 160 -2.18 0.51 35.31
CA GLU A 160 -3.63 0.24 35.36
C GLU A 160 -4.21 0.10 36.79
N ASP A 161 -3.42 0.28 37.84
CA ASP A 161 -3.85 0.04 39.22
C ASP A 161 -3.80 1.28 40.12
N GLY A 162 -3.70 2.49 39.56
CA GLY A 162 -3.69 3.74 40.33
C GLY A 162 -2.45 3.91 41.22
N TRP A 163 -1.41 3.09 41.05
CA TRP A 163 -0.15 3.23 41.76
C TRP A 163 0.86 4.02 40.94
N SER A 164 1.57 4.95 41.59
CA SER A 164 2.76 5.59 41.06
C SER A 164 3.91 4.59 40.90
N PRO A 165 4.92 4.89 40.06
CA PRO A 165 6.11 4.05 39.95
C PRO A 165 6.80 3.85 41.30
N TRP A 166 7.38 2.67 41.51
CA TRP A 166 8.19 2.42 42.70
C TRP A 166 9.40 3.37 42.75
N SER A 167 9.67 3.92 43.93
CA SER A 167 10.92 4.61 44.20
C SER A 167 12.12 3.64 44.07
N GLU A 168 13.31 4.21 43.93
CA GLU A 168 14.55 3.45 44.08
C GLU A 168 14.67 2.78 45.45
N TRP A 169 15.44 1.70 45.52
CA TRP A 169 15.71 0.99 46.77
C TRP A 169 16.60 1.82 47.68
N THR A 170 16.26 1.90 48.97
CA THR A 170 17.15 2.48 49.98
C THR A 170 18.43 1.66 50.11
N GLU A 171 19.48 2.27 50.65
CA GLU A 171 20.66 1.53 51.11
C GLU A 171 20.30 0.46 52.15
N CYS A 172 21.17 -0.53 52.32
CA CYS A 172 20.94 -1.62 53.24
C CYS A 172 20.84 -1.10 54.67
N SER A 173 19.84 -1.55 55.43
CA SER A 173 19.57 -1.06 56.78
C SER A 173 20.69 -1.32 57.81
N VAL A 174 21.73 -2.05 57.42
CA VAL A 174 22.88 -2.34 58.25
C VAL A 174 24.13 -2.06 57.43
N THR A 175 25.19 -1.58 58.08
CA THR A 175 26.49 -1.37 57.44
C THR A 175 27.31 -2.66 57.36
N CYS A 176 26.92 -3.68 58.13
CA CYS A 176 27.51 -5.03 58.14
C CYS A 176 26.41 -6.05 58.56
N GLY A 177 26.53 -7.31 58.20
CA GLY A 177 25.57 -8.38 58.49
C GLY A 177 24.35 -8.41 57.57
N ARG A 178 23.31 -9.14 57.99
CA ARG A 178 22.04 -9.23 57.24
C ARG A 178 21.15 -8.04 57.60
N GLY A 179 20.78 -7.25 56.60
CA GLY A 179 19.83 -6.14 56.72
C GLY A 179 18.70 -6.23 55.69
N PHE A 180 18.00 -5.13 55.52
CA PHE A 180 16.90 -5.02 54.57
C PHE A 180 16.95 -3.68 53.83
N GLN A 181 16.55 -3.67 52.56
CA GLN A 181 16.31 -2.45 51.78
C GLN A 181 14.80 -2.28 51.60
N ARG A 182 14.34 -1.04 51.50
CA ARG A 182 12.91 -0.72 51.28
C ARG A 182 12.76 0.24 50.11
N ARG A 183 11.61 0.18 49.46
CA ARG A 183 11.16 1.18 48.49
C ARG A 183 9.66 1.39 48.63
N GLY A 184 9.18 2.57 48.22
CA GLY A 184 7.78 2.97 48.36
C GLY A 184 7.19 3.41 47.03
N ARG A 185 5.88 3.29 46.90
CA ARG A 185 5.06 3.89 45.84
C ARG A 185 3.81 4.50 46.47
N SER A 186 3.15 5.41 45.78
CA SER A 186 1.95 6.13 46.25
C SER A 186 0.75 5.78 45.38
N CYS A 187 -0.43 5.62 45.97
CA CYS A 187 -1.67 5.39 45.22
C CYS A 187 -2.30 6.76 44.94
N ASP A 188 -2.59 7.05 43.67
CA ASP A 188 -3.23 8.27 43.19
C ASP A 188 -4.74 8.00 43.06
N ASP A 189 -5.47 8.28 44.14
CA ASP A 189 -6.87 7.87 44.32
C ASP A 189 -7.85 8.91 43.75
N VAL A 190 -8.47 8.59 42.62
CA VAL A 190 -9.73 9.24 42.20
C VAL A 190 -10.80 8.22 41.74
N PHE A 191 -10.46 7.01 41.24
CA PHE A 191 -11.49 6.03 40.81
C PHE A 191 -11.18 4.51 40.94
N THR A 192 -10.07 4.05 41.56
CA THR A 192 -9.79 2.60 41.73
C THR A 192 -9.22 2.24 43.11
N SER A 193 -9.65 1.09 43.68
CA SER A 193 -9.20 0.63 45.00
C SER A 193 -7.85 -0.09 44.91
N CYS A 194 -6.79 0.59 45.35
CA CYS A 194 -5.45 0.04 45.49
C CYS A 194 -5.39 -1.10 46.52
N SER A 195 -5.27 -2.35 46.04
CA SER A 195 -5.40 -3.56 46.88
C SER A 195 -4.07 -4.04 47.49
N ASP A 196 -2.93 -3.61 46.94
CA ASP A 196 -1.59 -4.06 47.31
C ASP A 196 -0.84 -3.12 48.28
N SER A 197 0.30 -3.56 48.82
CA SER A 197 1.08 -2.72 49.75
C SER A 197 1.86 -1.60 49.04
N SER A 198 1.81 -0.39 49.61
CA SER A 198 2.58 0.79 49.18
C SER A 198 4.08 0.71 49.50
N LEU A 199 4.50 -0.34 50.20
CA LEU A 199 5.86 -0.53 50.70
C LEU A 199 6.33 -1.94 50.37
N GLN A 200 7.52 -2.04 49.76
CA GLN A 200 8.19 -3.31 49.51
C GLN A 200 9.49 -3.38 50.30
N THR A 201 9.77 -4.54 50.91
CA THR A 201 11.00 -4.78 51.69
C THR A 201 11.72 -6.01 51.18
N ARG A 202 13.02 -5.90 50.90
CA ARG A 202 13.88 -7.03 50.51
C ARG A 202 15.07 -7.19 51.46
N ARG A 203 15.59 -8.41 51.58
CA ARG A 203 16.80 -8.71 52.39
C ARG A 203 18.06 -8.32 51.62
N CYS A 204 19.05 -7.78 52.32
CA CYS A 204 20.40 -7.51 51.83
C CYS A 204 21.41 -8.10 52.82
N THR A 205 22.60 -8.48 52.35
CA THR A 205 23.67 -9.01 53.21
C THR A 205 24.98 -8.30 52.90
N LEU A 206 25.50 -7.57 53.88
CA LEU A 206 26.82 -6.94 53.88
C LEU A 206 27.72 -7.69 54.90
N GLY A 207 29.04 -7.60 54.80
CA GLY A 207 30.02 -8.46 55.54
C GLY A 207 29.80 -8.54 57.07
N SER A 208 30.32 -9.57 57.75
CA SER A 208 30.01 -9.87 59.17
C SER A 208 30.37 -8.78 60.21
N CYS A 209 29.45 -8.45 61.14
CA CYS A 209 29.66 -7.46 62.23
C CYS A 209 30.26 -8.04 63.53
N GLU A 210 31.10 -7.26 64.22
CA GLU A 210 31.54 -7.50 65.61
C GLU A 210 30.51 -7.01 66.66
N SER A 211 30.45 -7.69 67.81
CA SER A 211 29.34 -7.59 68.78
C SER A 211 29.68 -6.82 70.06
N ARG A 212 28.85 -5.80 70.41
CA ARG A 212 28.40 -5.35 71.77
C ARG A 212 28.19 -3.82 71.88
N VAL A 213 26.95 -3.31 71.73
CA VAL A 213 26.53 -1.97 72.23
C VAL A 213 25.03 -1.97 72.61
N ARG A 214 24.64 -1.36 73.75
CA ARG A 214 23.24 -1.01 74.09
C ARG A 214 22.85 0.30 73.38
N GLY A 215 21.83 0.29 72.52
CA GLY A 215 21.35 1.48 71.79
C GLY A 215 19.93 1.88 72.16
N ASN A 216 19.69 3.19 72.35
CA ASN A 216 18.35 3.78 72.48
C ASN A 216 17.63 3.79 71.12
N GLY A 217 16.29 3.81 71.15
CA GLY A 217 15.49 3.86 69.92
C GLY A 217 15.73 5.16 69.16
N GLY A 218 16.05 5.08 67.87
CA GLY A 218 16.21 6.23 66.97
C GLY A 218 15.05 6.38 65.99
N TRP A 219 14.80 7.62 65.59
CA TRP A 219 13.80 7.93 64.57
C TRP A 219 14.29 7.46 63.18
N GLY A 220 13.42 6.76 62.46
CA GLY A 220 13.60 6.54 61.02
C GLY A 220 13.41 7.84 60.23
N LEU A 221 13.77 7.81 58.94
CA LEU A 221 13.55 8.94 58.04
C LEU A 221 12.05 9.27 57.92
N TRP A 222 11.75 10.56 57.72
CA TRP A 222 10.39 11.02 57.43
C TRP A 222 9.91 10.49 56.07
N SER A 223 8.61 10.20 55.97
CA SER A 223 7.96 10.01 54.68
C SER A 223 8.01 11.29 53.84
N PRO A 224 7.83 11.21 52.52
CA PRO A 224 7.46 12.36 51.71
C PRO A 224 6.19 13.04 52.28
N TRP A 225 6.01 14.33 51.97
CA TRP A 225 4.79 15.06 52.30
C TRP A 225 3.59 14.52 51.52
N SER A 226 2.42 14.47 52.15
CA SER A 226 1.15 14.16 51.47
C SER A 226 0.79 15.23 50.45
N ALA A 227 -0.16 14.92 49.56
CA ALA A 227 -0.87 15.96 48.81
C ALA A 227 -1.55 16.96 49.77
N CYS A 228 -1.77 18.19 49.29
CA CYS A 228 -2.41 19.23 50.08
C CYS A 228 -3.84 18.79 50.44
N SER A 229 -4.25 18.94 51.71
CA SER A 229 -5.55 18.46 52.19
C SER A 229 -6.76 19.11 51.52
N VAL A 230 -6.55 20.16 50.72
CA VAL A 230 -7.58 20.88 49.98
C VAL A 230 -7.16 21.02 48.52
N SER A 231 -8.12 20.97 47.60
CA SER A 231 -7.91 21.17 46.16
C SER A 231 -7.85 22.65 45.75
N CYS A 232 -8.29 23.56 46.63
CA CYS A 232 -8.19 25.01 46.45
C CYS A 232 -8.12 25.71 47.80
N GLY A 233 -7.45 26.86 47.88
CA GLY A 233 -7.24 27.62 49.11
C GLY A 233 -6.15 27.05 50.01
N SER A 234 -6.12 27.48 51.28
CA SER A 234 -5.10 27.03 52.24
C SER A 234 -5.48 25.70 52.90
N GLY A 235 -4.59 24.72 52.78
CA GLY A 235 -4.70 23.39 53.38
C GLY A 235 -3.47 23.00 54.17
N LEU A 236 -3.37 21.72 54.50
CA LEU A 236 -2.27 21.15 55.26
C LEU A 236 -1.69 19.94 54.52
N VAL A 237 -0.37 19.83 54.48
CA VAL A 237 0.35 18.61 54.09
C VAL A 237 0.87 17.92 55.34
N VAL A 238 0.83 16.59 55.35
CA VAL A 238 1.22 15.77 56.50
C VAL A 238 2.30 14.77 56.08
N ARG A 239 3.31 14.59 56.91
CA ARG A 239 4.30 13.50 56.77
C ARG A 239 4.50 12.76 58.08
N VAL A 240 4.91 11.51 58.02
CA VAL A 240 5.05 10.62 59.19
C VAL A 240 6.43 9.99 59.26
N ARG A 241 6.92 9.71 60.48
CA ARG A 241 8.13 8.93 60.74
C ARG A 241 7.86 7.89 61.81
N LEU A 242 8.59 6.79 61.75
CA LEU A 242 8.47 5.69 62.70
C LEU A 242 9.71 5.60 63.59
N CYS A 243 9.52 5.29 64.88
CA CYS A 243 10.61 5.08 65.83
C CYS A 243 11.15 3.65 65.69
N ASN A 244 11.94 3.40 64.65
CA ASN A 244 12.39 2.06 64.31
C ASN A 244 13.83 1.97 63.82
N PHE A 245 14.65 3.02 63.98
CA PHE A 245 15.99 3.09 63.41
C PHE A 245 17.00 3.82 64.33
N PRO A 246 17.75 3.10 65.19
CA PRO A 246 17.64 1.68 65.51
C PRO A 246 16.43 1.39 66.42
N LEU A 247 15.94 0.15 66.42
CA LEU A 247 14.92 -0.33 67.37
C LEU A 247 15.51 -0.38 68.78
N SER A 248 14.75 0.04 69.80
CA SER A 248 15.23 -0.06 71.18
C SER A 248 15.35 -1.52 71.60
N GLN A 249 16.52 -1.90 72.13
CA GLN A 249 16.77 -3.26 72.61
C GLN A 249 16.92 -3.27 74.14
N ARG A 250 16.39 -4.33 74.79
CA ARG A 250 16.47 -4.58 76.25
C ARG A 250 16.14 -3.35 77.12
N GLY A 251 14.96 -2.76 76.92
CA GLY A 251 14.39 -1.74 77.82
C GLY A 251 14.92 -0.31 77.64
N GLY A 252 15.59 0.00 76.51
CA GLY A 252 15.97 1.37 76.16
C GLY A 252 14.75 2.26 75.87
N SER A 253 14.85 3.57 76.17
CA SER A 253 13.74 4.52 76.00
C SER A 253 13.35 4.67 74.53
N GLY A 254 12.04 4.75 74.27
CA GLY A 254 11.49 5.07 72.95
C GLY A 254 11.87 6.48 72.48
N CYS A 255 11.68 6.75 71.20
CA CYS A 255 12.02 8.04 70.61
C CYS A 255 11.12 9.15 71.14
N ARG A 256 11.70 10.33 71.43
CA ARG A 256 10.98 11.51 71.94
C ARG A 256 10.72 12.50 70.81
N GLY A 257 9.47 12.90 70.62
CA GLY A 257 9.01 13.79 69.54
C GLY A 257 7.77 13.24 68.83
N ASN A 258 7.17 14.04 67.94
CA ASN A 258 5.96 13.63 67.22
C ASN A 258 6.31 12.66 66.09
N THR A 259 5.42 11.68 65.88
CA THR A 259 5.44 10.72 64.76
C THR A 259 4.90 11.32 63.47
N THR A 260 4.22 12.45 63.56
CA THR A 260 3.52 13.12 62.48
C THR A 260 3.86 14.60 62.51
N GLU A 261 4.19 15.15 61.35
CA GLU A 261 4.49 16.56 61.16
C GLU A 261 3.54 17.11 60.10
N THR A 262 3.01 18.30 60.35
CA THR A 262 2.00 18.94 59.51
C THR A 262 2.46 20.34 59.16
N HIS A 263 2.37 20.72 57.88
CA HIS A 263 2.75 22.04 57.39
C HIS A 263 1.62 22.64 56.53
N PRO A 264 1.41 23.97 56.56
CA PRO A 264 0.47 24.61 55.66
C PRO A 264 0.93 24.55 54.21
N CYS A 265 -0.03 24.35 53.31
CA CYS A 265 0.12 24.43 51.86
C CYS A 265 -0.94 25.36 51.30
N ASP A 266 -0.61 26.11 50.26
CA ASP A 266 -1.56 26.97 49.55
C ASP A 266 -1.82 26.38 48.15
N ALA A 267 -3.05 25.90 47.92
CA ALA A 267 -3.55 25.50 46.61
C ALA A 267 -4.20 26.69 45.89
N ALA A 268 -4.51 26.54 44.60
CA ALA A 268 -5.08 27.61 43.77
C ALA A 268 -6.34 28.24 44.44
N PRO A 269 -6.59 29.55 44.28
CA PRO A 269 -7.72 30.23 44.92
C PRO A 269 -9.07 29.60 44.54
N CYS A 270 -9.97 29.44 45.52
CA CYS A 270 -11.23 28.71 45.33
C CYS A 270 -12.24 29.46 44.42
N PRO A 271 -13.08 28.71 43.67
CA PRO A 271 -14.13 29.27 42.82
C PRO A 271 -15.14 30.16 43.58
N ILE A 272 -15.27 31.42 43.16
CA ILE A 272 -16.29 32.36 43.63
C ILE A 272 -17.46 32.32 42.66
N VAL A 273 -18.63 31.85 43.14
CA VAL A 273 -19.87 31.79 42.36
C VAL A 273 -20.43 33.20 42.13
N GLY A 274 -20.80 33.51 40.88
CA GLY A 274 -21.37 34.81 40.53
C GLY A 274 -22.78 35.00 41.06
N VAL A 275 -23.07 36.17 41.64
CA VAL A 275 -24.43 36.59 42.04
C VAL A 275 -24.80 37.91 41.36
N TRP A 276 -26.06 38.02 40.94
CA TRP A 276 -26.58 39.19 40.24
C TRP A 276 -26.49 40.46 41.09
N GLY A 277 -25.99 41.54 40.49
CA GLY A 277 -26.13 42.90 41.01
C GLY A 277 -27.57 43.43 40.87
N PRO A 278 -27.86 44.62 41.42
CA PRO A 278 -29.17 45.25 41.26
C PRO A 278 -29.44 45.58 39.78
N TRP A 279 -30.72 45.55 39.41
CA TRP A 279 -31.16 46.01 38.08
C TRP A 279 -30.89 47.50 37.89
N SER A 280 -30.53 47.89 36.67
CA SER A 280 -30.51 49.28 36.24
C SER A 280 -31.92 49.89 36.29
N SER A 281 -31.99 51.22 36.26
CA SER A 281 -33.24 51.89 35.89
C SER A 281 -33.65 51.51 34.46
N TRP A 282 -34.95 51.55 34.19
CA TRP A 282 -35.48 51.36 32.85
C TRP A 282 -34.93 52.42 31.90
N LEU A 283 -34.43 51.99 30.74
CA LEU A 283 -34.10 52.88 29.63
C LEU A 283 -35.38 53.50 29.03
N PRO A 284 -35.26 54.67 28.37
CA PRO A 284 -36.34 55.20 27.55
C PRO A 284 -36.85 54.15 26.54
N CYS A 285 -38.13 54.23 26.19
CA CYS A 285 -38.76 53.29 25.24
C CYS A 285 -37.94 53.22 23.93
N SER A 286 -37.72 52.01 23.41
CA SER A 286 -36.84 51.74 22.25
C SER A 286 -37.26 52.47 20.97
N VAL A 287 -38.50 52.92 20.90
CA VAL A 287 -39.09 53.61 19.75
C VAL A 287 -39.93 54.79 20.22
N SER A 288 -40.05 55.80 19.37
CA SER A 288 -40.86 57.01 19.62
C SER A 288 -42.32 56.87 19.16
N CYS A 289 -42.66 55.81 18.44
CA CYS A 289 -44.01 55.43 18.02
C CYS A 289 -44.06 53.89 17.81
N GLY A 290 -45.25 53.29 17.84
CA GLY A 290 -45.46 51.84 17.77
C GLY A 290 -45.28 51.11 19.11
N SER A 291 -45.42 49.78 19.10
CA SER A 291 -45.17 48.94 20.26
C SER A 291 -43.67 48.86 20.53
N GLY A 292 -43.21 49.60 21.53
CA GLY A 292 -41.83 49.64 21.96
C GLY A 292 -41.57 48.76 23.17
N LEU A 293 -40.29 48.60 23.49
CA LEU A 293 -39.83 47.91 24.69
C LEU A 293 -38.96 48.87 25.51
N MET A 294 -39.24 48.98 26.80
CA MET A 294 -38.26 49.51 27.74
C MET A 294 -37.42 48.35 28.26
N ILE A 295 -36.12 48.59 28.36
CA ILE A 295 -35.13 47.57 28.76
C ILE A 295 -34.44 48.04 30.03
N ARG A 296 -34.28 47.13 30.99
CA ARG A 296 -33.33 47.30 32.09
C ARG A 296 -32.38 46.12 32.12
N GLN A 297 -31.15 46.35 32.55
CA GLN A 297 -30.10 45.34 32.55
C GLN A 297 -29.53 45.17 33.95
N ARG A 298 -29.03 43.98 34.25
CA ARG A 298 -28.28 43.68 35.47
C ARG A 298 -26.97 43.00 35.13
N GLU A 299 -25.94 43.30 35.88
CA GLU A 299 -24.63 42.67 35.70
C GLU A 299 -24.39 41.64 36.81
N CYS A 300 -23.72 40.55 36.46
CA CYS A 300 -23.32 39.51 37.41
C CYS A 300 -22.07 39.99 38.18
N SER A 301 -22.26 40.98 39.06
CA SER A 301 -21.16 41.75 39.65
C SER A 301 -21.11 41.74 41.18
N ASN A 302 -22.09 41.13 41.88
CA ASN A 302 -22.19 41.28 43.34
C ASN A 302 -22.39 39.95 44.11
N PRO A 303 -21.37 39.08 44.21
CA PRO A 303 -20.01 39.21 43.67
C PRO A 303 -19.89 38.69 42.23
N ALA A 304 -18.92 39.21 41.48
CA ALA A 304 -18.57 38.69 40.15
C ALA A 304 -17.93 37.31 40.25
N PRO A 305 -18.24 36.37 39.34
CA PRO A 305 -17.63 35.04 39.35
C PRO A 305 -16.12 35.15 39.11
N ARG A 306 -15.33 34.53 39.98
CA ARG A 306 -13.86 34.51 39.91
C ARG A 306 -13.34 33.10 40.20
N HIS A 307 -12.11 32.81 39.78
CA HIS A 307 -11.43 31.54 40.06
C HIS A 307 -12.19 30.27 39.63
N GLY A 308 -12.90 30.32 38.50
CA GLY A 308 -13.65 29.17 37.95
C GLY A 308 -15.06 28.97 38.50
N GLY A 309 -15.62 29.94 39.25
CA GLY A 309 -16.99 29.85 39.75
C GLY A 309 -18.04 29.98 38.66
N ARG A 310 -19.16 29.25 38.81
CA ARG A 310 -20.26 29.25 37.85
C ARG A 310 -20.82 30.67 37.63
N LYS A 311 -21.12 31.00 36.37
CA LYS A 311 -21.76 32.27 35.99
C LYS A 311 -23.17 32.35 36.58
N CYS A 312 -23.69 33.57 36.76
CA CYS A 312 -25.05 33.79 37.21
C CYS A 312 -26.05 33.13 36.24
N VAL A 313 -27.07 32.46 36.78
CA VAL A 313 -28.13 31.79 35.99
C VAL A 313 -29.36 32.71 35.96
N GLY A 314 -29.90 32.97 34.76
CA GLY A 314 -31.05 33.86 34.52
C GLY A 314 -30.76 34.92 33.43
N GLU A 315 -31.79 35.64 32.98
CA GLU A 315 -31.64 36.66 31.92
C GLU A 315 -30.91 37.92 32.43
N THR A 316 -30.04 38.48 31.59
CA THR A 316 -29.24 39.70 31.85
C THR A 316 -30.01 40.99 31.59
N ALA A 317 -31.08 40.90 30.81
CA ALA A 317 -31.96 41.99 30.44
C ALA A 317 -33.41 41.59 30.73
N ASP A 318 -34.22 42.56 31.15
CA ASP A 318 -35.65 42.42 31.38
C ASP A 318 -36.38 43.41 30.47
N TYR A 319 -37.49 42.97 29.90
CA TYR A 319 -38.23 43.69 28.85
C TYR A 319 -39.65 43.96 29.33
N ALA A 320 -40.09 45.21 29.22
CA ALA A 320 -41.48 45.58 29.45
C ALA A 320 -42.03 46.35 28.25
N ALA A 321 -43.26 46.01 27.86
CA ALA A 321 -43.94 46.65 26.74
C ALA A 321 -44.29 48.12 27.08
N CYS A 322 -43.99 49.03 26.15
CA CYS A 322 -44.49 50.40 26.13
C CYS A 322 -45.31 50.60 24.84
N ASP A 323 -46.63 50.72 24.97
CA ASP A 323 -47.50 51.04 23.82
C ASP A 323 -47.52 52.55 23.59
N THR A 324 -46.94 52.97 22.47
CA THR A 324 -47.08 54.32 21.93
C THR A 324 -47.71 54.27 20.54
N GLN A 325 -48.35 55.37 20.13
CA GLN A 325 -49.20 55.47 18.93
C GLN A 325 -48.49 54.97 17.64
N PRO A 326 -49.21 54.42 16.65
CA PRO A 326 -48.61 53.78 15.46
C PRO A 326 -47.77 54.74 14.57
N CYS A 327 -46.64 54.24 14.03
CA CYS A 327 -45.72 54.96 13.13
C CYS A 327 -46.11 54.90 11.63
N PRO A 328 -45.62 55.84 10.79
CA PRO A 328 -45.76 55.80 9.33
C PRO A 328 -44.79 54.79 8.66
N ILE A 329 -45.21 54.17 7.55
CA ILE A 329 -44.52 53.06 6.85
C ILE A 329 -43.64 53.62 5.69
N ASP A 330 -42.37 53.22 5.62
CA ASP A 330 -41.44 53.41 4.48
C ASP A 330 -41.11 52.02 3.88
N SER A 331 -41.18 51.91 2.55
CA SER A 331 -41.40 50.66 1.82
C SER A 331 -40.12 49.92 1.36
N CYS A 332 -38.93 50.54 1.35
CA CYS A 332 -37.66 49.82 1.09
C CYS A 332 -37.06 49.17 2.37
N LEU A 333 -37.52 49.56 3.56
CA LEU A 333 -37.09 48.96 4.84
C LEU A 333 -37.51 47.49 4.97
N SER A 334 -38.52 47.04 4.21
CA SER A 334 -38.93 45.63 4.11
C SER A 334 -38.03 44.78 3.19
N ARG A 335 -36.93 45.34 2.65
CA ARG A 335 -35.98 44.67 1.74
C ARG A 335 -36.66 43.92 0.58
N PRO A 336 -37.42 44.62 -0.27
CA PRO A 336 -38.19 43.98 -1.33
C PRO A 336 -37.37 43.57 -2.58
N CYS A 337 -36.11 44.00 -2.69
CA CYS A 337 -35.22 43.68 -3.81
C CYS A 337 -34.28 42.51 -3.50
N PHE A 338 -33.82 41.80 -4.55
CA PHE A 338 -32.91 40.67 -4.44
C PHE A 338 -31.58 41.08 -3.75
N PRO A 339 -30.93 40.19 -2.96
CA PRO A 339 -29.68 40.53 -2.28
C PRO A 339 -28.62 41.10 -3.23
N GLY A 340 -28.10 42.29 -2.91
CA GLY A 340 -27.11 42.98 -3.74
C GLY A 340 -27.69 43.94 -4.79
N VAL A 341 -29.02 43.94 -5.00
CA VAL A 341 -29.71 44.89 -5.89
C VAL A 341 -30.09 46.17 -5.16
N SER A 342 -29.88 47.32 -5.82
CA SER A 342 -30.24 48.63 -5.26
C SER A 342 -31.77 48.84 -5.22
N CYS A 343 -32.33 49.24 -4.08
CA CYS A 343 -33.75 49.58 -3.89
C CYS A 343 -33.92 51.10 -3.89
N HIS A 344 -34.81 51.62 -4.73
CA HIS A 344 -35.17 53.05 -4.77
C HIS A 344 -36.62 53.20 -4.30
N SER A 345 -36.86 53.98 -3.24
CA SER A 345 -38.21 54.27 -2.73
C SER A 345 -38.75 55.58 -3.30
N GLY A 346 -40.00 55.54 -3.76
CA GLY A 346 -40.78 56.69 -4.20
C GLY A 346 -41.41 57.45 -3.03
N THR A 347 -41.66 58.74 -3.22
CA THR A 347 -42.27 59.62 -2.19
C THR A 347 -43.71 59.26 -1.83
N ASP A 348 -44.34 58.39 -2.61
CA ASP A 348 -45.69 57.83 -2.45
C ASP A 348 -45.70 56.47 -1.71
N GLY A 349 -44.54 55.98 -1.28
CA GLY A 349 -44.40 54.65 -0.66
C GLY A 349 -44.31 53.51 -1.69
N SER A 350 -44.14 53.80 -2.98
CA SER A 350 -43.77 52.80 -3.98
C SER A 350 -42.26 52.49 -3.91
N TRP A 351 -41.82 51.37 -4.49
CA TRP A 351 -40.40 51.01 -4.57
C TRP A 351 -40.09 50.36 -5.91
N GLU A 352 -38.86 50.54 -6.39
CA GLU A 352 -38.34 49.92 -7.60
C GLU A 352 -36.95 49.32 -7.33
N CYS A 353 -36.66 48.18 -7.97
CA CYS A 353 -35.37 47.50 -7.87
C CYS A 353 -34.53 47.80 -9.11
N GLY A 354 -33.23 47.96 -8.92
CA GLY A 354 -32.23 48.02 -9.99
C GLY A 354 -32.05 46.68 -10.72
N PRO A 355 -31.11 46.60 -11.68
CA PRO A 355 -30.82 45.35 -12.39
C PRO A 355 -30.24 44.28 -11.46
N CYS A 356 -30.39 43.01 -11.84
CA CYS A 356 -29.79 41.88 -11.13
C CYS A 356 -28.25 41.95 -11.17
N PRO A 357 -27.56 41.37 -10.17
CA PRO A 357 -26.09 41.26 -10.16
C PRO A 357 -25.59 40.42 -11.34
N LEU A 358 -24.31 40.57 -11.71
CA LEU A 358 -23.67 39.73 -12.74
C LEU A 358 -23.73 38.25 -12.35
N GLY A 359 -24.02 37.38 -13.32
CA GLY A 359 -24.32 35.96 -13.09
C GLY A 359 -25.79 35.67 -12.76
N TYR A 360 -26.65 36.70 -12.69
CA TYR A 360 -28.08 36.52 -12.52
C TYR A 360 -28.88 37.24 -13.60
N HIS A 361 -30.07 36.72 -13.91
CA HIS A 361 -31.02 37.35 -14.80
C HIS A 361 -32.39 37.50 -14.11
N GLY A 362 -33.14 38.56 -14.47
CA GLY A 362 -34.43 38.82 -13.84
C GLY A 362 -34.81 40.30 -13.80
N ASN A 363 -35.73 40.64 -12.90
CA ASN A 363 -36.31 42.00 -12.79
C ASN A 363 -35.81 42.80 -11.58
N GLY A 364 -34.77 42.33 -10.90
CA GLY A 364 -34.18 42.98 -9.72
C GLY A 364 -34.85 42.66 -8.39
N SER A 365 -36.13 42.26 -8.41
CA SER A 365 -36.84 41.74 -7.23
C SER A 365 -36.74 40.21 -7.14
N VAL A 366 -36.81 39.55 -8.29
CA VAL A 366 -36.55 38.12 -8.48
C VAL A 366 -35.40 38.03 -9.47
N CYS A 367 -34.28 37.50 -9.01
CA CYS A 367 -33.10 37.22 -9.81
C CYS A 367 -32.82 35.72 -9.72
N GLU A 368 -32.70 35.08 -10.86
CA GLU A 368 -32.39 33.66 -11.01
C GLU A 368 -31.00 33.52 -11.60
N ASP A 369 -30.29 32.48 -11.18
CA ASP A 369 -28.95 32.17 -11.67
C ASP A 369 -28.95 32.04 -13.19
N GLN A 370 -27.91 32.57 -13.83
CA GLN A 370 -27.76 32.55 -15.27
C GLN A 370 -26.91 31.34 -15.66
N ASP A 371 -27.51 30.34 -16.30
CA ASP A 371 -26.75 29.18 -16.76
C ASP A 371 -25.86 29.54 -17.96
N GLU A 372 -24.58 29.80 -17.71
CA GLU A 372 -23.62 30.11 -18.77
C GLU A 372 -23.18 28.88 -19.57
N CYS A 373 -23.42 27.67 -19.07
CA CYS A 373 -23.08 26.42 -19.76
C CYS A 373 -24.00 26.10 -20.94
N VAL A 374 -25.08 26.86 -21.11
CA VAL A 374 -25.95 26.82 -22.30
C VAL A 374 -25.20 27.28 -23.56
N LEU A 375 -24.15 28.11 -23.41
CA LEU A 375 -23.29 28.51 -24.53
C LEU A 375 -22.44 27.33 -25.01
N GLN A 376 -22.53 27.01 -26.31
CA GLN A 376 -21.73 25.96 -26.91
C GLN A 376 -20.25 26.38 -27.07
N GLY A 377 -19.34 25.48 -26.66
CA GLY A 377 -17.90 25.65 -26.84
C GLY A 377 -17.21 26.54 -25.81
N VAL A 378 -17.83 26.75 -24.64
CA VAL A 378 -17.19 27.38 -23.47
C VAL A 378 -16.13 26.45 -22.89
N CYS A 379 -16.50 25.20 -22.63
CA CYS A 379 -15.60 24.14 -22.18
C CYS A 379 -15.45 23.09 -23.28
N VAL A 380 -14.24 22.56 -23.45
CA VAL A 380 -13.98 21.35 -24.25
C VAL A 380 -14.39 20.11 -23.46
N THR A 381 -14.20 20.18 -22.14
CA THR A 381 -14.73 19.23 -21.16
C THR A 381 -16.11 19.66 -20.68
N GLU A 382 -16.62 19.01 -19.64
CA GLU A 382 -17.89 19.36 -19.02
C GLU A 382 -17.84 20.76 -18.39
N CYS A 383 -18.86 21.57 -18.69
CA CYS A 383 -19.10 22.87 -18.08
C CYS A 383 -19.98 22.69 -16.86
N VAL A 384 -19.59 23.30 -15.73
CA VAL A 384 -20.35 23.26 -14.49
C VAL A 384 -20.89 24.65 -14.19
N ASN A 385 -22.21 24.76 -14.23
CA ASN A 385 -22.93 25.97 -13.82
C ASN A 385 -22.92 26.09 -12.28
N THR A 386 -22.65 27.28 -11.78
CA THR A 386 -22.54 27.60 -10.34
C THR A 386 -23.44 28.77 -10.00
N ASP A 387 -23.92 28.85 -8.77
CA ASP A 387 -24.75 29.98 -8.31
C ASP A 387 -23.88 30.92 -7.46
N PRO A 388 -23.29 32.01 -8.01
CA PRO A 388 -23.32 32.46 -9.40
C PRO A 388 -22.09 32.11 -10.27
N GLY A 389 -22.28 32.03 -11.59
CA GLY A 389 -21.24 31.93 -12.61
C GLY A 389 -20.99 30.51 -13.13
N PHE A 390 -19.83 30.27 -13.74
CA PHE A 390 -19.48 28.95 -14.26
C PHE A 390 -17.99 28.62 -14.10
N HIS A 391 -17.66 27.33 -14.21
CA HIS A 391 -16.29 26.88 -14.41
C HIS A 391 -16.20 25.62 -15.27
N CYS A 392 -15.07 25.44 -15.95
CA CYS A 392 -14.78 24.23 -16.71
C CYS A 392 -14.06 23.18 -15.86
N LEU A 393 -14.36 21.90 -16.10
CA LEU A 393 -13.54 20.80 -15.57
C LEU A 393 -12.13 20.79 -16.22
N PRO A 394 -11.10 20.27 -15.53
CA PRO A 394 -9.76 20.17 -16.11
C PRO A 394 -9.77 19.24 -17.34
N CYS A 395 -8.87 19.50 -18.29
CA CYS A 395 -8.73 18.62 -19.45
C CYS A 395 -8.29 17.21 -19.03
N PRO A 396 -8.57 16.19 -19.87
CA PRO A 396 -8.17 14.82 -19.58
C PRO A 396 -6.67 14.70 -19.28
N PRO A 397 -6.25 13.66 -18.54
CA PRO A 397 -4.83 13.39 -18.33
C PRO A 397 -4.06 13.40 -19.65
N ARG A 398 -2.83 13.93 -19.64
CA ARG A 398 -1.94 14.08 -20.82
C ARG A 398 -2.32 15.22 -21.78
N TYR A 399 -3.19 16.13 -21.36
CA TYR A 399 -3.44 17.41 -22.04
C TYR A 399 -3.05 18.57 -21.12
N HIS A 400 -2.49 19.63 -21.68
CA HIS A 400 -2.35 20.90 -20.99
C HIS A 400 -3.59 21.76 -21.26
N SER A 401 -3.96 22.62 -20.31
CA SER A 401 -5.11 23.50 -20.51
C SER A 401 -5.12 24.76 -19.68
N ASN A 402 -5.77 25.80 -20.19
CA ASN A 402 -6.38 26.82 -19.35
C ASN A 402 -7.66 26.26 -18.71
N GLN A 403 -7.98 26.68 -17.49
CA GLN A 403 -9.23 26.30 -16.80
C GLN A 403 -10.10 27.55 -16.61
N PRO A 404 -10.99 27.86 -17.58
CA PRO A 404 -11.85 29.04 -17.48
C PRO A 404 -12.82 28.96 -16.31
N TYR A 405 -12.99 30.10 -15.66
CA TYR A 405 -14.04 30.38 -14.68
C TYR A 405 -14.44 31.85 -14.85
N GLY A 406 -15.70 32.18 -14.60
CA GLY A 406 -16.19 33.54 -14.84
C GLY A 406 -17.62 33.75 -14.36
N LEU A 407 -18.11 34.97 -14.53
CA LEU A 407 -19.45 35.39 -14.13
C LEU A 407 -20.18 35.97 -15.34
N GLY A 408 -21.34 35.43 -15.69
CA GLY A 408 -22.16 35.90 -16.79
C GLY A 408 -21.71 35.44 -18.18
N LEU A 409 -22.64 35.53 -19.13
CA LEU A 409 -22.49 35.02 -20.50
C LEU A 409 -21.36 35.68 -21.32
N GLU A 410 -20.98 36.92 -20.99
CA GLU A 410 -19.94 37.65 -21.71
C GLU A 410 -18.55 37.09 -21.42
N ASP A 411 -18.25 36.80 -20.14
CA ASP A 411 -17.00 36.14 -19.75
C ASP A 411 -16.94 34.71 -20.30
N ALA A 412 -18.06 33.98 -20.27
CA ALA A 412 -18.15 32.63 -20.84
C ALA A 412 -17.85 32.59 -22.35
N ASN A 413 -18.29 33.59 -23.11
CA ASN A 413 -18.02 33.66 -24.55
C ASN A 413 -16.55 34.02 -24.86
N ASN A 414 -15.94 34.85 -24.01
CA ASN A 414 -14.57 35.35 -24.22
C ASN A 414 -13.49 34.38 -23.72
N THR A 415 -13.79 33.55 -22.73
CA THR A 415 -12.81 32.67 -22.06
C THR A 415 -13.07 31.19 -22.34
N LYS A 416 -12.78 30.75 -23.56
CA LYS A 416 -12.97 29.35 -23.97
C LYS A 416 -11.83 28.47 -23.50
N GLN A 417 -12.16 27.24 -23.12
CA GLN A 417 -11.18 26.22 -22.77
C GLN A 417 -10.46 25.71 -24.02
N VAL A 418 -9.15 25.52 -23.91
CA VAL A 418 -8.30 24.91 -24.93
C VAL A 418 -7.55 23.76 -24.25
N CYS A 419 -7.72 22.55 -24.77
CA CYS A 419 -6.94 21.38 -24.37
C CYS A 419 -5.96 21.04 -25.51
N GLU A 420 -4.66 21.19 -25.29
CA GLU A 420 -3.66 20.70 -26.25
C GLU A 420 -2.91 19.49 -25.69
N PRO A 421 -2.51 18.53 -26.54
CA PRO A 421 -1.73 17.37 -26.10
C PRO A 421 -0.45 17.82 -25.38
N HIS A 422 -0.19 17.27 -24.19
CA HIS A 422 1.07 17.50 -23.50
C HIS A 422 2.20 16.74 -24.21
N ASN A 423 3.27 17.45 -24.57
CA ASN A 423 4.44 16.86 -25.21
C ASN A 423 5.71 17.23 -24.42
N PRO A 424 6.13 16.35 -23.49
CA PRO A 424 7.30 16.62 -22.65
C PRO A 424 8.61 16.90 -23.41
N CYS A 425 8.75 16.35 -24.62
CA CYS A 425 9.93 16.57 -25.46
C CYS A 425 9.93 17.96 -26.09
N LYS A 426 8.80 18.41 -26.63
CA LYS A 426 8.67 19.77 -27.21
C LYS A 426 8.66 20.85 -26.13
N ASP A 427 8.06 20.54 -24.98
CA ASP A 427 7.89 21.46 -23.86
C ASP A 427 9.17 21.56 -23.00
N ASN A 428 10.20 20.75 -23.27
CA ASN A 428 11.43 20.61 -22.47
C ASN A 428 11.16 20.33 -20.98
N THR A 429 10.11 19.57 -20.68
CA THR A 429 9.75 19.17 -19.31
C THR A 429 10.14 17.72 -18.99
N HIS A 430 10.80 17.03 -19.93
CA HIS A 430 11.34 15.69 -19.74
C HIS A 430 12.51 15.65 -18.76
N ARG A 431 12.80 14.46 -18.21
CA ARG A 431 13.95 14.22 -17.31
C ARG A 431 15.06 13.37 -17.93
N CYS A 432 15.08 13.25 -19.26
CA CYS A 432 16.14 12.52 -19.96
C CYS A 432 17.54 13.05 -19.62
N SER A 433 18.54 12.17 -19.73
CA SER A 433 19.96 12.54 -19.61
C SER A 433 20.31 13.65 -20.60
N GLN A 434 21.37 14.40 -20.29
CA GLN A 434 21.95 15.36 -21.24
C GLN A 434 22.45 14.68 -22.52
N HIS A 435 22.86 13.42 -22.42
CA HIS A 435 23.32 12.60 -23.54
C HIS A 435 22.21 11.71 -24.10
N ALA A 436 20.94 12.02 -23.81
CA ALA A 436 19.80 11.29 -24.33
C ALA A 436 18.88 12.18 -25.16
N GLU A 437 18.26 11.56 -26.15
CA GLU A 437 17.19 12.15 -26.94
C GLU A 437 15.83 11.78 -26.35
N CYS A 438 14.95 12.78 -26.25
CA CYS A 438 13.57 12.58 -25.84
C CYS A 438 12.72 12.17 -27.06
N VAL A 439 12.16 10.96 -27.01
CA VAL A 439 11.31 10.42 -28.06
C VAL A 439 9.86 10.45 -27.60
N TYR A 440 9.04 11.24 -28.29
CA TYR A 440 7.60 11.32 -28.03
C TYR A 440 6.87 10.12 -28.62
N LEU A 441 6.15 9.37 -27.77
CA LEU A 441 5.45 8.13 -28.15
C LEU A 441 3.97 8.34 -28.46
N GLY A 442 3.44 9.55 -28.21
CA GLY A 442 2.03 9.85 -28.39
C GLY A 442 1.21 9.80 -27.11
N VAL A 443 0.00 10.36 -27.17
CA VAL A 443 -0.92 10.46 -26.03
C VAL A 443 -1.52 9.09 -25.65
N THR A 444 -1.66 8.19 -26.63
CA THR A 444 -2.27 6.87 -26.48
C THR A 444 -1.31 5.81 -25.93
N SER A 445 -0.02 6.09 -25.92
CA SER A 445 1.00 5.20 -25.35
C SER A 445 0.93 5.21 -23.82
N GLU A 446 1.22 4.08 -23.18
CA GLU A 446 1.25 3.96 -21.71
C GLU A 446 2.19 5.01 -21.10
N THR A 447 3.36 5.20 -21.72
CA THR A 447 4.30 6.29 -21.45
C THR A 447 4.23 7.32 -22.58
N VAL A 448 4.12 8.61 -22.23
CA VAL A 448 3.97 9.70 -23.23
C VAL A 448 5.27 9.95 -24.01
N TYR A 449 6.41 9.65 -23.39
CA TYR A 449 7.73 9.77 -23.97
C TYR A 449 8.66 8.72 -23.35
N ARG A 450 9.76 8.43 -24.04
CA ARG A 450 10.91 7.70 -23.51
C ARG A 450 12.20 8.45 -23.80
N CYS A 451 13.24 8.11 -23.07
CA CYS A 451 14.57 8.66 -23.28
C CYS A 451 15.44 7.57 -23.93
N VAL A 452 16.22 7.94 -24.94
CA VAL A 452 17.14 7.03 -25.62
C VAL A 452 18.52 7.67 -25.59
N CYS A 453 19.54 6.96 -25.13
CA CYS A 453 20.90 7.48 -25.15
C CYS A 453 21.33 7.77 -26.60
N GLY A 454 22.06 8.87 -26.80
CA GLY A 454 22.60 9.24 -28.09
C GLY A 454 23.73 8.28 -28.51
N VAL A 455 24.10 8.30 -29.79
CA VAL A 455 25.22 7.51 -30.32
C VAL A 455 26.51 7.83 -29.54
N GLY A 456 27.22 6.78 -29.13
CA GLY A 456 28.40 6.87 -28.25
C GLY A 456 28.05 6.77 -26.77
N PHE A 457 26.79 6.50 -26.43
CA PHE A 457 26.35 6.35 -25.06
C PHE A 457 25.35 5.20 -24.88
N ALA A 458 25.46 4.53 -23.73
CA ALA A 458 24.56 3.47 -23.29
C ALA A 458 23.99 3.76 -21.90
N GLY A 459 22.80 3.22 -21.62
CA GLY A 459 22.05 3.43 -20.38
C GLY A 459 20.54 3.31 -20.55
N ASP A 460 19.80 3.69 -19.51
CA ASP A 460 18.32 3.67 -19.49
C ASP A 460 17.68 4.92 -20.12
N GLY A 461 18.50 5.82 -20.68
CA GLY A 461 18.09 7.10 -21.26
C GLY A 461 17.90 8.22 -20.24
N PHE A 462 17.66 7.91 -18.97
CA PHE A 462 17.69 8.89 -17.87
C PHE A 462 19.10 9.08 -17.35
N LEU A 463 19.88 8.00 -17.37
CA LEU A 463 21.30 7.95 -17.16
C LEU A 463 21.94 7.37 -18.44
N CYS A 464 22.96 8.06 -18.95
CA CYS A 464 23.71 7.61 -20.11
C CYS A 464 25.19 7.87 -19.85
N THR A 465 26.02 6.89 -20.14
CA THR A 465 27.49 6.99 -20.06
C THR A 465 28.12 6.57 -21.37
N GLU A 466 29.42 6.81 -21.51
CA GLU A 466 30.20 6.45 -22.68
C GLU A 466 30.11 4.95 -22.99
N ASP A 467 29.89 4.68 -24.26
CA ASP A 467 29.88 3.39 -24.93
C ASP A 467 30.88 3.53 -26.08
N SER A 468 32.00 2.81 -25.98
CA SER A 468 33.20 3.08 -26.78
C SER A 468 33.12 2.49 -28.18
N ASP A 469 32.40 1.39 -28.33
CA ASP A 469 32.33 0.57 -29.54
C ASP A 469 30.91 0.48 -30.13
N LEU A 470 29.94 1.13 -29.48
CA LEU A 470 28.59 1.42 -29.98
C LEU A 470 27.69 0.20 -30.06
N ASP A 471 27.90 -0.77 -29.17
CA ASP A 471 27.10 -1.98 -29.11
C ASP A 471 25.90 -1.88 -28.15
N GLY A 472 25.80 -0.75 -27.44
CA GLY A 472 24.74 -0.46 -26.50
C GLY A 472 25.04 -0.88 -25.07
N TRP A 473 26.22 -1.38 -24.75
CA TRP A 473 26.64 -1.69 -23.38
C TRP A 473 27.64 -0.64 -22.87
N PRO A 474 27.45 -0.12 -21.65
CA PRO A 474 28.34 0.88 -21.12
C PRO A 474 29.65 0.25 -20.63
N ASN A 475 30.77 0.95 -20.83
CA ASN A 475 32.09 0.55 -20.33
C ASN A 475 32.15 0.27 -18.81
N HIS A 476 31.20 0.82 -18.06
CA HIS A 476 31.10 0.70 -16.60
C HIS A 476 29.65 0.49 -16.17
N ILE A 477 29.47 -0.23 -15.06
CA ILE A 477 28.15 -0.45 -14.46
C ILE A 477 27.47 0.86 -14.08
N LEU A 478 26.19 0.97 -14.41
CA LEU A 478 25.35 2.12 -14.12
C LEU A 478 24.30 1.80 -13.05
N PRO A 479 24.06 2.70 -12.08
CA PRO A 479 22.96 2.59 -11.12
C PRO A 479 21.64 3.04 -11.79
N CYS A 480 21.26 2.36 -12.86
CA CYS A 480 19.98 2.55 -13.52
C CYS A 480 18.84 2.20 -12.56
N HIS A 481 17.63 2.65 -12.87
CA HIS A 481 16.46 2.33 -12.07
C HIS A 481 16.32 0.80 -11.94
N HIS A 482 15.96 0.29 -10.75
CA HIS A 482 16.01 -1.13 -10.31
C HIS A 482 15.25 -2.20 -11.15
N ASN A 483 14.87 -1.90 -12.39
CA ASN A 483 14.12 -2.81 -13.26
C ASN A 483 14.64 -2.82 -14.73
N THR A 484 15.82 -2.26 -15.01
CA THR A 484 16.41 -2.28 -16.36
C THR A 484 17.39 -3.43 -16.50
N THR A 485 17.04 -4.39 -17.37
CA THR A 485 17.82 -5.61 -17.62
C THR A 485 19.00 -5.37 -18.58
N TYR A 486 18.91 -4.38 -19.47
CA TYR A 486 19.85 -4.15 -20.59
C TYR A 486 20.50 -2.75 -20.51
N HIS A 487 21.65 -2.58 -21.16
CA HIS A 487 22.36 -1.29 -21.36
C HIS A 487 22.86 -0.59 -20.08
N CYS A 488 22.84 -1.26 -18.94
CA CYS A 488 23.25 -0.71 -17.65
C CYS A 488 24.30 -1.57 -16.92
N LEU A 489 24.52 -2.80 -17.39
CA LEU A 489 25.60 -3.64 -16.92
C LEU A 489 26.89 -3.27 -17.65
N GLN A 490 28.01 -3.60 -17.05
CA GLN A 490 29.30 -3.36 -17.68
C GLN A 490 29.47 -4.26 -18.91
N ASP A 491 29.85 -3.64 -20.01
CA ASP A 491 30.34 -4.27 -21.23
C ASP A 491 31.52 -5.23 -20.92
N ASN A 492 31.45 -6.45 -21.44
CA ASN A 492 32.45 -7.51 -21.22
C ASN A 492 33.53 -7.54 -22.32
N CYS A 493 33.35 -6.80 -23.42
CA CYS A 493 34.35 -6.53 -24.44
C CYS A 493 34.39 -5.04 -24.87
N PRO A 494 34.85 -4.10 -23.99
CA PRO A 494 34.71 -2.64 -24.17
C PRO A 494 35.34 -1.96 -25.41
N ALA A 495 35.98 -2.72 -26.28
CA ALA A 495 36.64 -2.23 -27.49
C ALA A 495 36.22 -3.01 -28.75
N LEU A 496 35.31 -3.97 -28.61
CA LEU A 496 34.88 -4.85 -29.68
C LEU A 496 33.35 -5.05 -29.58
N PRO A 497 32.57 -4.57 -30.56
CA PRO A 497 31.12 -4.58 -30.45
C PRO A 497 30.56 -6.00 -30.31
N ASN A 498 29.89 -6.30 -29.19
CA ASN A 498 29.28 -7.60 -28.92
C ASN A 498 27.97 -7.44 -28.15
N SER A 499 27.00 -6.75 -28.78
CA SER A 499 25.71 -6.37 -28.16
C SER A 499 24.88 -7.48 -27.52
N GLY A 500 25.18 -8.76 -27.79
CA GLY A 500 24.55 -9.92 -27.13
C GLY A 500 25.13 -10.23 -25.74
N GLN A 501 26.35 -9.75 -25.44
CA GLN A 501 27.08 -9.95 -24.19
C GLN A 501 27.18 -11.43 -23.79
N GLU A 502 27.33 -12.30 -24.79
CA GLU A 502 27.64 -13.70 -24.56
C GLU A 502 28.97 -13.81 -23.77
N ASP A 503 28.96 -14.73 -22.79
CA ASP A 503 30.01 -14.99 -21.80
C ASP A 503 29.75 -16.42 -21.29
N LEU A 504 30.18 -17.39 -22.10
CA LEU A 504 29.82 -18.80 -21.96
C LEU A 504 30.28 -19.39 -20.62
N ASP A 505 31.50 -19.08 -20.19
CA ASP A 505 32.09 -19.60 -18.96
C ASP A 505 31.89 -18.71 -17.73
N ASN A 506 31.33 -17.50 -17.91
CA ASN A 506 31.04 -16.51 -16.89
C ASN A 506 32.28 -15.96 -16.17
N ASP A 507 33.43 -15.88 -16.85
CA ASP A 507 34.65 -15.31 -16.30
C ASP A 507 34.71 -13.76 -16.40
N ARG A 508 33.71 -13.17 -17.08
CA ARG A 508 33.48 -11.72 -17.37
C ARG A 508 34.26 -11.18 -18.56
N LEU A 509 34.96 -12.01 -19.29
CA LEU A 509 35.41 -11.72 -20.64
C LEU A 509 34.34 -12.25 -21.59
N GLY A 510 33.86 -11.43 -22.53
CA GLY A 510 32.83 -11.89 -23.46
C GLY A 510 33.43 -12.75 -24.56
N ASP A 511 32.66 -13.70 -25.09
CA ASP A 511 33.09 -14.64 -26.15
C ASP A 511 33.73 -13.92 -27.36
N ALA A 512 33.30 -12.69 -27.65
CA ALA A 512 33.85 -11.92 -28.76
C ALA A 512 35.34 -11.54 -28.58
N CYS A 513 35.80 -11.38 -27.34
CA CYS A 513 37.16 -10.96 -26.98
C CYS A 513 37.88 -11.93 -26.05
N ASP A 514 37.25 -13.05 -25.71
CA ASP A 514 37.88 -14.18 -25.05
C ASP A 514 38.76 -14.95 -26.06
N PRO A 515 39.97 -15.36 -25.69
CA PRO A 515 40.76 -16.32 -26.47
C PRO A 515 40.43 -17.81 -26.23
N ASP A 516 39.60 -18.13 -25.23
CA ASP A 516 39.21 -19.47 -24.79
C ASP A 516 37.79 -19.44 -24.17
N ASP A 517 36.76 -19.42 -25.02
CA ASP A 517 35.35 -19.14 -24.64
C ASP A 517 34.78 -20.12 -23.59
N ASP A 518 35.30 -21.35 -23.53
CA ASP A 518 34.82 -22.41 -22.65
C ASP A 518 35.80 -22.82 -21.53
N ASN A 519 36.93 -22.13 -21.46
CA ASN A 519 37.98 -22.26 -20.44
C ASN A 519 38.49 -23.71 -20.27
N ASP A 520 38.69 -24.42 -21.38
CA ASP A 520 39.16 -25.82 -21.39
C ASP A 520 40.67 -26.02 -21.56
N ASP A 521 41.43 -24.92 -21.57
CA ASP A 521 42.86 -24.82 -21.86
C ASP A 521 43.24 -25.00 -23.35
N VAL A 522 42.27 -24.99 -24.27
CA VAL A 522 42.47 -25.00 -25.73
C VAL A 522 41.90 -23.74 -26.36
N LEU A 523 42.80 -22.84 -26.80
CA LEU A 523 42.41 -21.61 -27.48
C LEU A 523 41.47 -21.86 -28.67
N ASP A 524 40.45 -21.02 -28.87
CA ASP A 524 39.37 -21.19 -29.86
C ASP A 524 39.87 -21.41 -31.29
N GLU A 525 40.95 -20.70 -31.69
CA GLU A 525 41.55 -20.87 -33.03
C GLU A 525 42.06 -22.30 -33.30
N ARG A 526 42.21 -23.10 -32.25
CA ARG A 526 42.70 -24.48 -32.27
C ARG A 526 41.71 -25.47 -31.66
N ASP A 527 40.61 -25.00 -31.10
CA ASP A 527 39.55 -25.83 -30.53
C ASP A 527 38.61 -26.29 -31.64
N ASN A 528 38.30 -27.60 -31.67
CA ASN A 528 37.30 -28.15 -32.58
C ASN A 528 35.86 -28.04 -32.07
N CYS A 529 35.67 -27.50 -30.86
CA CYS A 529 34.40 -27.17 -30.23
C CYS A 529 34.56 -25.98 -29.25
N PRO A 530 34.79 -24.76 -29.74
CA PRO A 530 35.06 -23.59 -28.89
C PRO A 530 33.97 -23.26 -27.85
N GLY A 531 32.73 -23.71 -28.08
CA GLY A 531 31.62 -23.43 -27.17
C GLY A 531 31.34 -24.52 -26.13
N HIS A 532 32.25 -25.48 -25.88
CA HIS A 532 31.86 -26.77 -25.33
C HIS A 532 32.80 -27.56 -24.41
N TYR A 533 33.84 -27.07 -23.75
CA TYR A 533 34.74 -27.82 -22.86
C TYR A 533 35.13 -29.23 -23.34
N ASN A 534 36.13 -29.39 -24.16
CA ASN A 534 36.61 -30.69 -24.63
C ASN A 534 38.13 -30.71 -24.72
N PRO A 535 38.83 -30.78 -23.57
CA PRO A 535 40.29 -30.68 -23.53
C PRO A 535 41.01 -31.85 -24.24
N HIS A 536 40.26 -32.89 -24.61
CA HIS A 536 40.76 -34.04 -25.34
C HIS A 536 40.63 -33.92 -26.87
N GLN A 537 39.84 -32.98 -27.38
CA GLN A 537 39.73 -32.65 -28.80
C GLN A 537 39.47 -33.90 -29.67
N PHE A 538 38.54 -34.75 -29.23
CA PHE A 538 38.16 -35.94 -29.99
C PHE A 538 37.33 -35.53 -31.21
N ASP A 539 37.60 -36.17 -32.34
CA ASP A 539 36.97 -35.91 -33.65
C ASP A 539 36.99 -37.24 -34.44
N SER A 540 35.85 -37.92 -34.43
CA SER A 540 35.71 -39.30 -34.89
C SER A 540 35.70 -39.43 -36.41
N ASP A 541 35.11 -38.47 -37.12
CA ASP A 541 34.93 -38.51 -38.57
C ASP A 541 35.81 -37.54 -39.37
N ARG A 542 36.52 -36.64 -38.66
CA ARG A 542 37.53 -35.70 -39.16
C ARG A 542 36.98 -34.61 -40.06
N ASP A 543 35.80 -34.12 -39.75
CA ASP A 543 35.20 -32.99 -40.45
C ASP A 543 35.66 -31.62 -39.90
N GLY A 544 36.33 -31.61 -38.75
CA GLY A 544 36.87 -30.44 -38.08
C GLY A 544 36.01 -29.95 -36.90
N VAL A 545 34.90 -30.61 -36.61
CA VAL A 545 34.03 -30.39 -35.45
C VAL A 545 34.27 -31.54 -34.45
N GLY A 546 34.37 -31.23 -33.17
CA GLY A 546 34.66 -32.24 -32.15
C GLY A 546 33.44 -33.05 -31.72
N ASP A 547 33.65 -34.30 -31.30
CA ASP A 547 32.60 -35.26 -30.90
C ASP A 547 31.63 -34.72 -29.83
N ARG A 548 32.05 -33.70 -29.05
CA ARG A 548 31.23 -33.11 -27.97
C ARG A 548 30.19 -32.11 -28.48
N CYS A 549 30.49 -31.41 -29.57
CA CYS A 549 29.63 -30.39 -30.18
C CYS A 549 29.12 -30.78 -31.56
N ASP A 550 29.52 -31.94 -32.06
CA ASP A 550 29.09 -32.49 -33.34
C ASP A 550 27.68 -33.11 -33.24
N ASN A 551 26.74 -32.56 -34.00
CA ASN A 551 25.37 -33.04 -34.13
C ASN A 551 25.23 -34.25 -35.06
N CYS A 552 26.31 -34.66 -35.75
CA CYS A 552 26.44 -35.91 -36.48
C CYS A 552 27.82 -36.58 -36.29
N PRO A 553 28.16 -37.10 -35.08
CA PRO A 553 29.51 -37.55 -34.67
C PRO A 553 30.23 -38.60 -35.53
N PHE A 554 29.57 -39.16 -36.54
CA PHE A 554 30.11 -40.22 -37.39
C PHE A 554 29.94 -39.94 -38.89
N THR A 555 29.37 -38.79 -39.26
CA THR A 555 29.07 -38.41 -40.64
C THR A 555 29.54 -36.98 -40.91
N PRO A 556 30.61 -36.79 -41.72
CA PRO A 556 31.24 -35.48 -41.85
C PRO A 556 30.29 -34.37 -42.30
N ASN A 557 30.13 -33.33 -41.48
CA ASN A 557 29.18 -32.24 -41.69
C ASN A 557 29.63 -30.92 -41.02
N HIS A 558 30.79 -30.41 -41.42
CA HIS A 558 31.43 -29.18 -40.89
C HIS A 558 30.56 -27.91 -40.67
N LEU A 559 29.39 -27.79 -41.32
CA LEU A 559 28.47 -26.65 -41.14
C LEU A 559 27.48 -26.85 -39.99
N GLN A 560 27.37 -28.07 -39.46
CA GLN A 560 26.49 -28.43 -38.34
C GLN A 560 25.06 -27.98 -38.57
N THR A 561 24.59 -28.03 -39.82
CA THR A 561 23.22 -27.62 -40.19
C THR A 561 22.22 -28.58 -39.55
N ASP A 562 21.23 -28.00 -38.88
CA ASP A 562 20.16 -28.69 -38.15
C ASP A 562 18.87 -27.88 -38.41
N THR A 563 18.09 -28.34 -39.37
CA THR A 563 16.96 -27.60 -39.94
C THR A 563 15.80 -27.44 -38.93
N ASP A 564 15.53 -28.44 -38.10
CA ASP A 564 14.47 -28.39 -37.08
C ASP A 564 14.99 -28.01 -35.67
N SER A 565 16.30 -27.80 -35.53
CA SER A 565 16.98 -27.42 -34.30
C SER A 565 16.77 -28.41 -33.15
N ASN A 566 16.69 -29.71 -33.47
CA ASN A 566 16.46 -30.77 -32.48
C ASN A 566 17.77 -31.34 -31.86
N GLY A 567 18.93 -30.92 -32.37
CA GLY A 567 20.26 -31.36 -31.94
C GLY A 567 20.85 -32.53 -32.74
N GLU A 568 20.13 -33.09 -33.72
CA GLU A 568 20.62 -34.03 -34.73
C GLU A 568 20.81 -33.29 -36.07
N GLY A 569 21.99 -33.39 -36.66
CA GLY A 569 22.27 -32.66 -37.90
C GLY A 569 21.61 -33.26 -39.14
N ASP A 570 21.40 -32.41 -40.15
CA ASP A 570 20.82 -32.77 -41.45
C ASP A 570 21.57 -33.92 -42.15
N ALA A 571 22.88 -34.02 -41.92
CA ALA A 571 23.74 -35.01 -42.56
C ALA A 571 23.47 -36.46 -42.11
N CYS A 572 22.98 -36.63 -40.88
CA CYS A 572 22.64 -37.93 -40.30
C CYS A 572 21.14 -38.12 -40.08
N SER A 573 20.34 -37.06 -40.25
CA SER A 573 18.87 -37.14 -40.21
C SER A 573 18.28 -37.77 -41.49
N ILE A 574 17.17 -38.50 -41.30
CA ILE A 574 16.33 -39.05 -42.39
C ILE A 574 15.10 -38.17 -42.69
N ASP A 575 14.86 -37.16 -41.85
CA ASP A 575 13.74 -36.22 -41.81
C ASP A 575 14.26 -34.91 -41.22
N MET A 576 14.76 -34.01 -42.08
CA MET A 576 15.56 -32.84 -41.67
C MET A 576 14.70 -31.75 -41.01
N ASP A 577 13.45 -31.56 -41.43
CA ASP A 577 12.57 -30.53 -40.92
C ASP A 577 11.55 -31.05 -39.89
N GLY A 578 11.57 -32.36 -39.61
CA GLY A 578 10.83 -32.99 -38.53
C GLY A 578 9.33 -33.06 -38.78
N ASP A 579 8.91 -33.11 -40.05
CA ASP A 579 7.51 -33.06 -40.46
C ASP A 579 6.86 -34.45 -40.64
N GLU A 580 7.58 -35.51 -40.26
CA GLU A 580 7.21 -36.92 -40.40
C GLU A 580 7.26 -37.45 -41.85
N MET A 581 7.63 -36.64 -42.83
CA MET A 581 7.92 -37.04 -44.20
C MET A 581 9.42 -37.20 -44.40
N LEU A 582 9.86 -38.40 -44.78
CA LEU A 582 11.27 -38.64 -45.03
C LEU A 582 11.78 -37.76 -46.18
N ASN A 583 13.03 -37.28 -46.08
CA ASN A 583 13.68 -36.38 -47.04
C ASN A 583 13.52 -36.78 -48.52
N GLU A 584 13.48 -38.09 -48.81
CA GLU A 584 13.34 -38.64 -50.17
C GLU A 584 11.90 -38.64 -50.71
N HIS A 585 10.91 -38.49 -49.85
CA HIS A 585 9.47 -38.46 -50.15
C HIS A 585 8.84 -37.08 -49.92
N ASP A 586 9.62 -36.14 -49.40
CA ASP A 586 9.20 -34.80 -49.07
C ASP A 586 9.39 -33.83 -50.28
N ASN A 587 8.34 -33.09 -50.62
CA ASN A 587 8.37 -32.06 -51.66
C ASN A 587 8.86 -30.68 -51.17
N CYS A 588 9.10 -30.52 -49.85
CA CYS A 588 9.79 -29.40 -49.23
C CYS A 588 10.75 -29.84 -48.10
N PRO A 589 11.84 -30.56 -48.40
CA PRO A 589 12.74 -31.20 -47.40
C PRO A 589 13.39 -30.31 -46.33
N LEU A 590 13.20 -28.99 -46.38
CA LEU A 590 13.79 -28.02 -45.44
C LEU A 590 12.73 -27.14 -44.76
N LEU A 591 11.44 -27.40 -44.99
CA LEU A 591 10.35 -26.53 -44.58
C LEU A 591 9.12 -27.35 -44.20
N TYR A 592 8.94 -27.47 -42.89
CA TYR A 592 7.86 -28.24 -42.26
C TYR A 592 6.52 -28.15 -42.99
N ASN A 593 6.08 -29.26 -43.61
CA ASN A 593 4.87 -29.29 -44.43
C ASN A 593 4.20 -30.68 -44.52
N THR A 594 3.79 -31.23 -43.39
CA THR A 594 2.99 -32.49 -43.25
C THR A 594 1.89 -32.74 -44.30
N GLU A 595 1.22 -31.71 -44.83
CA GLU A 595 0.16 -31.85 -45.85
C GLU A 595 0.69 -32.17 -47.27
N GLN A 596 1.97 -31.92 -47.54
CA GLN A 596 2.64 -32.19 -48.82
C GLN A 596 1.86 -31.65 -50.03
N ARG A 597 1.19 -30.50 -49.87
CA ARG A 597 0.41 -29.89 -50.95
C ARG A 597 1.35 -29.38 -52.04
N ASP A 598 1.03 -29.75 -53.28
CA ASP A 598 1.70 -29.32 -54.51
C ASP A 598 0.61 -28.99 -55.54
N THR A 599 0.32 -27.70 -55.71
CA THR A 599 -0.84 -27.20 -56.47
C THR A 599 -0.65 -27.33 -57.98
N ASP A 600 0.56 -27.15 -58.49
CA ASP A 600 0.85 -27.18 -59.93
C ASP A 600 1.59 -28.45 -60.40
N LEU A 601 1.86 -29.36 -59.47
CA LEU A 601 2.38 -30.71 -59.68
C LEU A 601 3.78 -30.72 -60.30
N ASP A 602 4.61 -29.76 -59.91
CA ASP A 602 5.98 -29.61 -60.40
C ASP A 602 7.02 -30.35 -59.53
N GLY A 603 6.59 -30.90 -58.39
CA GLY A 603 7.41 -31.65 -57.45
C GLY A 603 8.03 -30.81 -56.33
N VAL A 604 7.74 -29.51 -56.27
CA VAL A 604 8.08 -28.61 -55.17
C VAL A 604 6.79 -28.22 -54.45
N GLY A 605 6.73 -28.41 -53.13
CA GLY A 605 5.51 -28.15 -52.38
C GLY A 605 5.18 -26.65 -52.26
N ASP A 606 3.90 -26.32 -52.11
CA ASP A 606 3.38 -24.94 -52.03
C ASP A 606 4.09 -24.08 -50.98
N GLN A 607 4.63 -24.70 -49.92
CA GLN A 607 5.30 -24.03 -48.81
C GLN A 607 6.71 -23.55 -49.14
N CYS A 608 7.40 -24.24 -50.04
CA CYS A 608 8.76 -23.95 -50.47
C CYS A 608 8.84 -23.49 -51.93
N ASP A 609 7.72 -23.50 -52.65
CA ASP A 609 7.64 -23.02 -54.02
C ASP A 609 7.53 -21.49 -54.10
N ASN A 610 8.46 -20.87 -54.81
CA ASN A 610 8.46 -19.45 -55.11
C ASN A 610 7.41 -19.05 -56.16
N CYS A 611 6.83 -20.01 -56.89
CA CYS A 611 5.78 -19.84 -57.90
C CYS A 611 4.68 -20.93 -57.82
N PRO A 612 3.91 -21.02 -56.71
CA PRO A 612 2.98 -22.13 -56.35
C PRO A 612 1.79 -22.39 -57.29
N PHE A 613 1.73 -21.68 -58.42
CA PHE A 613 0.69 -21.83 -59.43
C PHE A 613 1.26 -21.94 -60.85
N VAL A 614 2.59 -21.98 -61.01
CA VAL A 614 3.31 -21.97 -62.28
C VAL A 614 4.53 -22.88 -62.24
N HIS A 615 4.32 -24.14 -62.60
CA HIS A 615 5.33 -25.20 -62.69
C HIS A 615 6.76 -24.72 -63.02
N ASN A 616 7.64 -24.75 -62.02
CA ASN A 616 9.04 -24.33 -62.03
C ASN A 616 9.90 -25.21 -61.06
N PRO A 617 10.15 -26.49 -61.38
CA PRO A 617 10.84 -27.43 -60.49
C PRO A 617 12.27 -27.05 -60.06
N THR A 618 12.85 -26.01 -60.69
CA THR A 618 14.19 -25.51 -60.39
C THR A 618 14.21 -24.30 -59.45
N GLN A 619 13.03 -23.84 -59.03
CA GLN A 619 12.80 -22.64 -58.21
C GLN A 619 13.27 -21.33 -58.86
#